data_AF-A0A536XU36-F1
#
_entry.id   AF-A0A536XU36-F1
#
_cell.length_a   1.000
_cell.length_b   1.000
_cell.length_c   1.000
_cell.angle_alpha   90.00
_cell.angle_beta   90.00
_cell.angle_gamma   90.00
#
_symmetry.space_group_name_H-M   'P 1'
#
loop_
_entity.id
_entity.type
_entity.pdbx_description
1 polymer ?
#
loop_
_entity_poly.entity_id
_entity_poly.type
_entity_poly.pdbx_seq_one_letter_code
_entity_poly.pdbx_strand_id
1 'polypeptide(L)'
;STHLFTKPPGGPALPGNEAFGIQLSFEGRFAAFVGGFPIVVNDEVVGGVGLSGGNGEQDTKCALAALQALKDLLAPKYSVVVEPDIKK
;
A
#
# COMPACT_ATOMS: atom_id res chain seq x y z
N SER A 1 2.82 -1.85 -1.34
CA SER A 1 1.89 -0.74 -1.50
C SER A 1 1.43 -0.65 -2.94
N THR A 2 0.17 -0.31 -3.19
CA THR A 2 -0.46 -0.39 -4.52
C THR A 2 0.12 0.63 -5.51
N HIS A 3 0.56 1.81 -5.06
CA HIS A 3 1.17 2.81 -5.94
C HIS A 3 2.48 2.34 -6.60
N LEU A 4 3.15 1.32 -6.06
CA LEU A 4 4.32 0.72 -6.70
C LEU A 4 3.98 -0.01 -8.00
N PHE A 5 2.72 -0.43 -8.20
CA PHE A 5 2.28 -1.06 -9.46
C PHE A 5 2.32 -0.11 -10.65
N THR A 6 2.15 1.19 -10.41
CA THR A 6 2.07 2.21 -11.46
C THR A 6 3.18 3.27 -11.36
N LYS A 7 4.20 3.05 -10.53
CA LYS A 7 5.34 3.97 -10.36
C LYS A 7 6.30 3.86 -11.55
N PRO A 8 6.51 4.90 -12.37
CA PRO A 8 7.48 4.85 -13.46
C PRO A 8 8.94 4.76 -12.95
N PRO A 9 9.85 4.19 -13.75
CA PRO A 9 9.62 3.54 -15.04
C PRO A 9 9.25 2.04 -14.93
N GLY A 10 9.44 1.43 -13.75
CA GLY A 10 9.40 -0.03 -13.58
C GLY A 10 8.11 -0.62 -13.01
N GLY A 11 7.06 0.19 -12.81
CA GLY A 11 5.80 -0.28 -12.24
C GLY A 11 5.18 -1.41 -13.08
N PRO A 12 4.92 -2.60 -12.51
CA PRO A 12 4.53 -3.78 -13.29
C PRO A 12 3.18 -3.64 -14.02
N ALA A 13 2.31 -2.73 -13.59
CA ALA A 13 1.02 -2.46 -14.23
C ALA A 13 1.08 -1.37 -15.33
N LEU A 14 2.25 -0.79 -15.60
CA LEU A 14 2.42 0.16 -16.70
C LEU A 14 2.30 -0.53 -18.07
N PRO A 15 1.84 0.17 -19.13
CA PRO A 15 1.82 -0.38 -20.48
C PRO A 15 3.17 -0.96 -20.90
N GLY A 16 3.17 -2.23 -21.32
CA GLY A 16 4.37 -2.94 -21.75
C GLY A 16 5.11 -3.72 -20.65
N ASN A 17 4.72 -3.58 -19.38
CA ASN A 17 5.31 -4.34 -18.27
C ASN A 17 4.53 -5.64 -17.95
N GLU A 18 5.16 -6.50 -17.16
CA GLU A 18 4.76 -7.90 -16.91
C GLU A 18 3.32 -8.10 -16.41
N ALA A 19 2.75 -7.11 -15.72
CA ALA A 19 1.42 -7.18 -15.12
C ALA A 19 0.47 -6.12 -15.70
N PHE A 20 0.72 -5.62 -16.91
CA PHE A 20 -0.19 -4.72 -17.58
C PHE A 20 -1.59 -5.35 -17.70
N GLY A 21 -2.61 -4.67 -17.17
CA GLY A 21 -3.98 -5.19 -17.11
C GLY A 21 -4.35 -5.89 -15.80
N ILE A 22 -3.46 -5.97 -14.81
CA ILE A 22 -3.73 -6.63 -13.52
C ILE A 22 -4.98 -6.09 -12.82
N GLN A 23 -5.35 -4.82 -13.03
CA GLN A 23 -6.56 -4.21 -12.49
C GLN A 23 -7.86 -4.89 -12.95
N LEU A 24 -7.83 -5.69 -14.03
CA LEU A 24 -8.96 -6.48 -14.52
C LEU A 24 -9.09 -7.83 -13.80
N SER A 25 -8.06 -8.24 -13.05
CA SER A 25 -8.09 -9.46 -12.24
C SER A 25 -9.14 -9.37 -11.15
N PHE A 26 -9.61 -10.53 -10.68
CA PHE A 26 -10.57 -10.63 -9.58
C PHE A 26 -11.82 -9.77 -9.82
N GLU A 27 -12.37 -9.78 -11.04
CA GLU A 27 -13.57 -9.01 -11.40
C GLU A 27 -13.42 -7.50 -11.15
N GLY A 28 -12.22 -6.95 -11.37
CA GLY A 28 -11.96 -5.53 -11.15
C GLY A 28 -11.66 -5.15 -9.69
N ARG A 29 -11.51 -6.13 -8.79
CA ARG A 29 -11.23 -5.87 -7.36
C ARG A 29 -9.77 -5.47 -7.08
N PHE A 30 -8.88 -5.56 -8.07
CA PHE A 30 -7.50 -5.15 -7.91
C PHE A 30 -7.32 -3.66 -8.22
N ALA A 31 -7.26 -2.82 -7.19
CA ALA A 31 -6.98 -1.40 -7.34
C ALA A 31 -5.46 -1.15 -7.50
N ALA A 32 -5.02 -0.93 -8.74
CA ALA A 32 -3.63 -0.57 -9.08
C ALA A 32 -3.39 0.95 -9.04
N PHE A 33 -3.97 1.66 -8.07
CA PHE A 33 -3.76 3.10 -7.84
C PHE A 33 -3.27 3.33 -6.41
N VAL A 34 -2.73 4.51 -6.11
CA VAL A 34 -2.26 4.89 -4.76
C VAL A 34 -3.38 4.81 -3.71
N GLY A 35 -3.02 4.43 -2.48
CA GLY A 35 -3.96 4.36 -1.35
C GLY A 35 -3.98 3.03 -0.60
N GLY A 36 -3.41 1.95 -1.16
CA GLY A 36 -3.32 0.64 -0.51
C GLY A 36 -1.93 0.36 0.07
N PHE A 37 -1.87 0.02 1.37
CA PHE A 37 -0.62 -0.22 2.10
C PHE A 37 -0.70 -1.55 2.88
N PRO A 38 0.36 -2.36 2.87
CA PRO A 38 0.43 -3.56 3.70
C PRO A 38 0.54 -3.16 5.18
N ILE A 39 -0.13 -3.93 6.05
CA ILE A 39 0.08 -3.84 7.50
C ILE A 39 1.18 -4.83 7.86
N VAL A 40 2.32 -4.33 8.32
CA VAL A 40 3.48 -5.16 8.69
C VAL A 40 3.70 -5.07 10.20
N VAL A 41 3.60 -6.20 10.89
CA VAL A 41 3.81 -6.33 12.34
C VAL A 41 4.87 -7.38 12.59
N ASN A 42 5.91 -7.07 13.37
CA ASN A 42 7.05 -7.97 13.60
C ASN A 42 7.61 -8.58 12.30
N ASP A 43 7.81 -7.73 11.28
CA ASP A 43 8.31 -8.11 9.95
C ASP A 43 7.40 -9.06 9.13
N GLU A 44 6.19 -9.35 9.60
CA GLU A 44 5.20 -10.15 8.86
C GLU A 44 4.05 -9.29 8.32
N VAL A 45 3.62 -9.58 7.08
CA VAL A 45 2.42 -8.96 6.51
C VAL A 45 1.18 -9.63 7.09
N VAL A 46 0.43 -8.91 7.92
CA VAL A 46 -0.76 -9.43 8.63
C VAL A 46 -2.08 -8.92 8.05
N GLY A 47 -2.03 -8.04 7.06
CA GLY A 47 -3.22 -7.48 6.41
C GLY A 47 -2.89 -6.31 5.50
N GLY A 48 -3.91 -5.51 5.20
CA GLY A 48 -3.77 -4.29 4.40
C GLY A 48 -4.76 -3.21 4.83
N VAL A 49 -4.38 -1.95 4.61
CA VAL A 49 -5.22 -0.78 4.80
C VAL A 49 -5.34 -0.04 3.46
N GLY A 50 -6.56 0.41 3.14
CA GLY A 50 -6.88 1.04 1.86
C GLY A 50 -7.64 2.34 2.07
N LEU A 51 -7.16 3.41 1.44
CA LEU A 51 -7.73 4.74 1.53
C LEU A 51 -8.05 5.30 0.16
N SER A 52 -9.14 6.06 0.10
CA SER A 52 -9.61 6.74 -1.08
C SER A 52 -10.49 7.92 -0.69
N GLY A 53 -10.43 9.00 -1.48
CA GLY A 53 -11.28 10.18 -1.33
C GLY A 53 -10.54 11.49 -1.58
N GLY A 54 -9.21 11.50 -1.41
CA GLY A 54 -8.35 12.62 -1.76
C GLY A 54 -7.56 12.39 -3.04
N ASN A 55 -6.47 13.14 -3.20
CA ASN A 55 -5.41 12.82 -4.15
C ASN A 55 -4.42 11.80 -3.55
N GLY A 56 -3.48 11.30 -4.36
CA GLY A 56 -2.52 10.29 -3.92
C GLY A 56 -1.66 10.66 -2.72
N GLU A 57 -1.27 11.92 -2.59
CA GLU A 57 -0.50 12.39 -1.42
C GLU A 57 -1.36 12.42 -0.16
N GLN A 58 -2.63 12.82 -0.28
CA GLN A 58 -3.59 12.85 0.81
C GLN A 58 -3.92 11.42 1.28
N ASP A 59 -4.20 10.51 0.35
CA ASP A 59 -4.48 9.10 0.66
C ASP A 59 -3.25 8.44 1.33
N THR A 60 -2.04 8.75 0.86
CA THR A 60 -0.79 8.28 1.50
C THR A 60 -0.64 8.81 2.93
N LYS A 61 -0.84 10.12 3.15
CA LYS A 61 -0.74 10.73 4.49
C LYS A 61 -1.70 10.10 5.48
N CYS A 62 -2.95 9.93 5.07
CA CYS A 62 -3.97 9.30 5.90
C CYS A 62 -3.65 7.82 6.18
N ALA A 63 -3.03 7.10 5.24
CA ALA A 63 -2.68 5.69 5.44
C ALA A 63 -1.54 5.55 6.45
N LEU A 64 -0.52 6.41 6.35
CA LEU A 64 0.56 6.46 7.33
C LEU A 64 0.05 6.85 8.72
N ALA A 65 -0.93 7.75 8.81
CA ALA A 65 -1.58 8.07 10.08
C ALA A 65 -2.31 6.85 10.68
N ALA A 66 -2.99 6.04 9.86
CA ALA A 66 -3.62 4.80 10.31
C ALA A 66 -2.59 3.77 10.80
N LEU A 67 -1.48 3.58 10.09
CA LEU A 67 -0.38 2.71 10.51
C LEU A 67 0.31 3.20 11.79
N GLN A 68 0.47 4.52 11.96
CA GLN A 68 1.01 5.11 13.17
C GLN A 68 0.09 4.87 14.38
N ALA A 69 -1.22 5.05 14.21
CA ALA A 69 -2.18 4.75 15.27
C ALA A 69 -2.13 3.27 15.71
N LEU A 70 -1.97 2.36 14.74
CA LEU A 70 -1.77 0.93 15.04
C LEU A 70 -0.46 0.68 15.78
N LYS A 71 0.64 1.33 15.37
CA LYS A 71 1.94 1.25 16.05
C LYS A 71 1.82 1.67 17.52
N ASP A 72 1.17 2.79 17.78
CA ASP A 72 1.02 3.32 19.14
C ASP A 72 0.15 2.40 20.02
N LEU A 73 -0.89 1.79 19.45
CA LEU A 73 -1.76 0.83 20.15
C LEU A 73 -1.02 -0.46 20.53
N LEU A 74 -0.12 -0.94 19.68
CA LEU A 74 0.57 -2.22 19.86
C LEU A 74 1.92 -2.10 20.59
N ALA A 75 2.43 -0.88 20.74
CA ALA A 75 3.65 -0.61 21.49
C ALA A 75 3.48 -0.89 23.00
N PRO A 76 4.55 -1.32 23.69
CA PRO A 76 5.87 -1.71 23.18
C PRO A 76 5.95 -3.18 22.73
N LYS A 77 4.82 -3.92 22.76
CA LYS A 77 4.81 -5.38 22.61
C LYS A 77 5.13 -5.84 21.18
N TYR A 78 4.71 -5.09 20.17
CA TYR A 78 4.93 -5.40 18.77
C TYR A 78 5.57 -4.22 18.03
N SER A 79 6.37 -4.51 17.01
CA SER A 79 6.87 -3.51 16.06
C SER A 79 5.89 -3.39 14.89
N VAL A 80 5.66 -2.16 14.41
CA VAL A 80 4.81 -1.88 13.25
C VAL A 80 5.55 -0.94 12.31
N VAL A 81 5.58 -1.28 11.01
CA VAL A 81 6.20 -0.44 9.98
C VAL A 81 5.26 0.70 9.60
N VAL A 82 5.78 1.93 9.57
CA VAL A 82 5.04 3.14 9.22
C VAL A 82 5.78 3.85 8.09
N GLU A 83 5.85 3.19 6.94
CA GLU A 83 6.54 3.68 5.74
C GLU A 83 5.66 3.46 4.51
N PRO A 84 5.71 4.37 3.52
CA PRO A 84 4.91 4.24 2.31
C PRO A 84 5.41 3.09 1.41
N ASP A 85 6.72 2.83 1.42
CA ASP A 85 7.40 1.87 0.56
C ASP A 85 8.18 0.85 1.41
N ILE A 86 7.63 -0.36 1.59
CA ILE A 86 8.29 -1.43 2.36
C ILE A 86 9.26 -2.30 1.52
N LYS A 87 9.22 -2.17 0.18
CA LYS A 87 10.20 -2.77 -0.72
C LYS A 87 11.27 -1.71 -1.00
N LYS A 88 12.50 -1.98 -0.58
CA LYS A 88 13.69 -1.22 -0.99
C LYS A 88 14.12 -1.64 -2.39
#